data_AF-A0A929ZGM7-F1
#
_entry.id   AF-A0A929ZGM7-F1
#
_cell.length_a   1.000
_cell.length_b   1.000
_cell.length_c   1.000
_cell.angle_alpha   90.00
_cell.angle_beta   90.00
_cell.angle_gamma   90.00
#
_symmetry.space_group_name_H-M   'P 1'
#
loop_
_entity.id
_entity.type
_entity.pdbx_description
1 polymer ?
#
loop_
_entity_poly.entity_id
_entity_poly.type
_entity_poly.pdbx_seq_one_letter_code
_entity_poly.pdbx_strand_id
1 'polypeptide(L)' 'DDYASAVEALSSGRIDLSLLVTHEYALSDVASALDAVRTRAGLKVAVRPAGVNAS' A
#
# COMPACT_ATOMS: atom_id res chain seq x y z
N ASP A 1 17.55 -4.43 14.38
CA ASP A 1 17.09 -3.92 13.08
C ASP A 1 15.59 -3.77 13.07
N ASP A 2 15.11 -2.53 13.09
CA ASP A 2 13.67 -2.20 13.14
C ASP A 2 12.91 -2.77 11.93
N TYR A 3 13.58 -2.85 10.78
CA TYR A 3 13.00 -3.43 9.57
C TYR A 3 12.71 -4.93 9.73
N ALA A 4 13.67 -5.69 10.27
CA ALA A 4 13.50 -7.13 10.49
C ALA A 4 12.34 -7.40 11.47
N SER A 5 12.27 -6.64 12.56
CA SER A 5 11.17 -6.72 13.53
C SER A 5 9.81 -6.36 12.92
N ALA A 6 9.77 -5.37 12.02
CA ALA A 6 8.55 -4.98 11.31
C ALA A 6 8.07 -6.08 10.34
N VAL A 7 9.00 -6.70 9.60
CA VAL A 7 8.70 -7.84 8.72
C VAL A 7 8.17 -9.02 9.54
N GLU A 8 8.78 -9.32 10.68
CA GLU A 8 8.32 -10.39 11.57
C GLU A 8 6.93 -10.13 12.14
N ALA A 9 6.63 -8.89 12.54
CA ALA A 9 5.30 -8.51 13.03
C ALA A 9 4.21 -8.67 11.95
N LEU A 10 4.53 -8.35 10.69
CA LEU A 10 3.66 -8.53 9.54
C LEU A 10 3.47 -10.02 9.19
N SER A 11 4.56 -10.77 9.02
CA SER A 11 4.51 -12.16 8.58
C SER A 11 3.92 -13.11 9.62
N SER A 12 4.02 -12.77 10.90
CA SER A 12 3.36 -13.50 12.00
C SER A 12 1.89 -13.16 12.17
N GLY A 13 1.35 -12.18 11.43
CA GLY A 13 -0.02 -11.71 11.59
C GLY A 13 -0.29 -10.94 12.88
N ARG A 14 0.76 -10.57 13.63
CA ARG A 14 0.64 -9.70 14.82
C ARG A 14 0.14 -8.30 14.45
N ILE A 15 0.41 -7.87 13.23
CA ILE A 15 -0.06 -6.60 12.67
C ILE A 15 -0.58 -6.86 11.27
N ASP A 16 -1.81 -6.42 11.00
CA ASP A 16 -2.37 -6.34 9.65
C ASP A 16 -2.37 -4.88 9.17
N LEU A 17 -1.48 -4.57 8.21
CA LEU A 17 -1.39 -3.23 7.61
C LEU A 17 -2.26 -3.07 6.36
N SER A 18 -2.95 -4.12 5.90
CA SER A 18 -3.83 -4.04 4.73
C SER A 18 -4.91 -2.97 4.92
N LEU A 19 -5.38 -2.81 6.15
CA LEU A 19 -6.37 -1.81 6.56
C LEU A 19 -5.90 -0.35 6.37
N LEU A 20 -4.60 -0.10 6.27
CA LEU A 20 -4.10 1.24 6.02
C LEU A 20 -4.32 1.66 4.56
N VAL A 21 -4.31 0.71 3.62
CA VAL A 21 -4.46 0.97 2.18
C VAL A 21 -5.93 1.28 1.87
N THR A 22 -6.23 2.56 1.73
CA THR A 22 -7.60 3.04 1.45
C THR A 22 -7.94 3.07 -0.04
N HIS A 23 -6.93 3.14 -0.91
CA HIS A 23 -7.11 3.22 -2.35
C HIS A 23 -6.01 2.42 -3.05
N GLU A 24 -6.41 1.66 -4.07
CA GLU A 24 -5.49 0.97 -4.97
C GLU A 24 -5.70 1.49 -6.40
N TYR A 25 -4.59 1.73 -7.09
CA TYR A 25 -4.58 2.13 -8.49
C TYR A 25 -3.66 1.21 -9.29
N ALA A 26 -4.00 0.97 -10.55
CA ALA A 26 -3.06 0.38 -11.48
C ALA A 26 -1.93 1.37 -11.79
N LEU A 27 -0.77 0.87 -12.21
CA LEU A 27 0.34 1.73 -12.64
C LEU A 27 -0.04 2.68 -13.81
N SER A 28 -0.98 2.26 -14.66
CA SER A 28 -1.54 3.12 -15.73
C SER A 28 -2.25 4.36 -15.19
N ASP A 29 -2.74 4.32 -13.95
CA ASP A 29 -3.59 5.33 -13.34
C ASP A 29 -2.83 6.20 -12.32
N VAL A 30 -1.50 6.29 -12.46
CA VAL A 30 -0.62 6.99 -11.51
C VAL A 30 -1.01 8.47 -11.33
N ALA A 31 -1.55 9.12 -12.37
CA ALA A 31 -2.02 10.49 -12.27
C ALA A 31 -3.20 10.62 -11.27
N SER A 32 -4.16 9.70 -11.33
CA SER A 32 -5.28 9.63 -10.38
C SER A 32 -4.81 9.27 -8.97
N ALA A 33 -3.82 8.38 -8.84
CA ALA A 33 -3.22 8.05 -7.56
C ALA A 33 -2.59 9.28 -6.87
N LEU A 34 -1.86 10.11 -7.63
CA LEU A 34 -1.25 11.34 -7.13
C LEU A 34 -2.30 12.41 -6.79
N ASP A 35 -3.39 12.48 -7.55
CA ASP A 35 -4.49 13.40 -7.26
C ASP A 35 -5.21 13.04 -5.95
N ALA A 36 -5.44 11.74 -5.69
CA ALA A 36 -6.04 11.27 -4.44
C ALA A 36 -5.21 11.66 -3.20
N VAL A 37 -3.88 11.64 -3.30
CA VAL A 37 -2.99 12.11 -2.23
C VAL A 37 -3.11 13.62 -2.05
N ARG A 38 -3.12 14.37 -3.17
CA ARG A 38 -3.17 15.83 -3.17
C ARG A 38 -4.47 16.38 -2.57
N THR A 39 -5.58 15.74 -2.91
CA THR A 39 -6.92 16.09 -2.43
C THR A 39 -7.21 15.51 -1.04
N ARG A 40 -6.28 14.70 -0.49
CA ARG A 40 -6.45 13.95 0.76
C ARG A 40 -7.69 13.05 0.76
N ALA A 41 -8.04 12.51 -0.40
CA ALA A 41 -9.13 11.56 -0.55
C ALA A 41 -8.79 10.18 0.07
N GLY A 42 -7.50 9.86 0.24
CA GLY A 42 -7.03 8.61 0.86
C GLY A 42 -6.04 8.80 2.01
N LEU A 43 -6.06 7.87 2.98
CA LEU A 43 -5.09 7.80 4.08
C LEU A 43 -3.76 7.18 3.61
N LYS A 44 -3.85 6.14 2.77
CA LYS A 44 -2.72 5.49 2.09
C LYS A 44 -3.17 5.01 0.72
N VAL A 45 -2.36 5.30 -0.29
CA VAL A 45 -2.57 4.88 -1.67
C VAL A 45 -1.49 3.85 -2.03
N ALA A 46 -1.89 2.74 -2.64
CA ALA A 46 -0.98 1.76 -3.23
C ALA A 46 -1.13 1.77 -4.77
N VAL A 47 -0.01 1.81 -5.48
CA VAL A 47 0.01 1.65 -6.94
C VAL A 47 0.60 0.29 -7.24
N ARG A 48 -0.16 -0.57 -7.92
CA ARG A 48 0.26 -1.94 -8.26
C ARG A 48 0.61 -2.03 -9.76
N PRO A 49 1.86 -2.38 -10.11
CA PRO A 49 2.21 -2.73 -11.49
C PRO A 49 1.52 -4.03 -11.89
N ALA A 50 0.99 -4.10 -13.12
CA ALA A 50 0.47 -5.35 -13.65
C ALA A 50 1.56 -6.44 -13.64
N GLY A 51 1.24 -7.62 -13.12
CA GLY A 51 2.17 -8.76 -13.01
C GLY A 51 2.93 -8.87 -11.70
N VAL A 52 2.80 -7.91 -10.77
CA VAL A 52 3.32 -8.02 -9.40
C VAL A 52 2.16 -8.30 -8.46
N ASN A 53 1.72 -9.55 -8.42
CA ASN A 53 0.91 -10.02 -7.29
C ASN A 53 1.89 -10.19 -6.11
N ALA A 54 1.62 -9.51 -4.99
CA ALA A 54 2.28 -9.86 -3.74
C ALA A 54 1.66 -11.19 -3.29
N SER A 55 2.43 -12.27 -3.49
CA SER A 55 2.12 -13.63 -3.00
C SER A 55 2.11 -13.70 -1.48
#